data_AF-A0A9W9WJC0-F1
#
_entry.id   AF-A0A9W9WJC0-F1
#
_cell.length_a   1.000
_cell.length_b   1.000
_cell.length_c   1.000
_cell.angle_alpha   90.00
_cell.angle_beta   90.00
_cell.angle_gamma   90.00
#
_symmetry.space_group_name_H-M   'P 1'
#
loop_
_entity.id
_entity.type
_entity.pdbx_description
1 polymer ?
#
loop_
_entity_poly.entity_id
_entity_poly.type
_entity_poly.pdbx_seq_one_letter_code
_entity_poly.pdbx_strand_id
1 'polypeptide(L)'
;MSQTNSSNCLKTHAITGSMNERREKAINNLIVLLHETRDVFLHGTRGCCFECRSIMYGALTMQMQSSNLLLPKPETPFPNLNYNSLVQRVLAFTSPGWYDSSSNYSCYSTYRSSYMHRCSDASFAPIFGILKDSLEGLELNRFTSS
;
A
#
# COMPACT_ATOMS: atom_id res chain seq x y z
N MET A 1 -22.69 40.23 -19.71
CA MET A 1 -21.36 39.60 -19.50
C MET A 1 -21.27 38.73 -18.22
N SER A 2 -22.37 38.48 -17.49
CA SER A 2 -22.30 37.83 -16.16
C SER A 2 -22.58 36.32 -16.15
N GLN A 3 -23.15 35.74 -17.22
CA GLN A 3 -23.53 34.31 -17.26
C GLN A 3 -22.35 33.38 -17.57
N THR A 4 -21.33 33.85 -18.30
CA THR A 4 -20.14 33.05 -18.68
C THR A 4 -19.22 32.75 -17.50
N ASN A 5 -19.10 33.66 -16.52
CA ASN A 5 -18.24 33.45 -15.35
C ASN A 5 -18.83 32.45 -14.34
N SER A 6 -20.17 32.40 -14.20
CA SER A 6 -20.84 31.45 -13.30
C SER A 6 -20.77 30.01 -13.83
N SER A 7 -21.01 29.83 -15.14
CA SER A 7 -20.93 28.51 -15.79
C SER A 7 -19.52 27.93 -15.81
N ASN A 8 -18.49 28.77 -15.94
CA ASN A 8 -17.09 28.33 -15.88
C ASN A 8 -16.70 27.88 -14.46
N CYS A 9 -17.15 28.61 -13.42
CA CYS A 9 -16.91 28.24 -12.03
C CYS A 9 -17.50 26.86 -11.68
N LEU A 10 -18.76 26.63 -12.08
CA LEU A 10 -19.45 25.34 -11.88
C LEU A 10 -18.73 24.18 -12.55
N LYS A 11 -18.23 24.36 -13.78
CA LYS A 11 -17.41 23.35 -14.48
C LYS A 11 -16.10 23.07 -13.73
N THR A 12 -15.38 24.09 -13.27
CA THR A 12 -14.13 23.90 -12.53
C THR A 12 -14.33 23.15 -11.21
N HIS A 13 -15.42 23.40 -10.48
CA HIS A 13 -15.77 22.66 -9.27
C HIS A 13 -16.05 21.18 -9.55
N ALA A 14 -16.80 20.87 -10.63
CA ALA A 14 -17.08 19.51 -11.03
C ALA A 14 -15.82 18.72 -11.41
N ILE A 15 -14.88 19.35 -12.13
CA ILE A 15 -13.59 18.77 -12.50
C ILE A 15 -12.76 18.47 -11.24
N THR A 16 -12.64 19.45 -10.35
CA THR A 16 -11.89 19.30 -9.10
C THR A 16 -12.47 18.20 -8.20
N GLY A 17 -13.80 18.13 -8.09
CA GLY A 17 -14.50 17.05 -7.37
C GLY A 17 -14.15 15.67 -7.94
N SER A 18 -14.27 15.50 -9.27
CA SER A 18 -13.97 14.22 -9.92
C SER A 18 -12.50 13.80 -9.81
N MET A 19 -11.57 14.76 -9.85
CA MET A 19 -10.14 14.48 -9.60
C MET A 19 -9.91 14.04 -8.15
N ASN A 20 -10.57 14.71 -7.19
CA ASN A 20 -10.44 14.41 -5.78
C ASN A 20 -11.02 13.02 -5.43
N GLU A 21 -12.17 12.65 -6.00
CA GLU A 21 -12.75 11.31 -5.85
C GLU A 21 -11.80 10.20 -6.32
N ARG A 22 -11.14 10.39 -7.48
CA ARG A 22 -10.15 9.42 -7.98
C ARG A 22 -8.94 9.30 -7.05
N ARG A 23 -8.43 10.43 -6.55
CA ARG A 23 -7.33 10.47 -5.59
C ARG A 23 -7.70 9.72 -4.31
N GLU A 24 -8.85 10.04 -3.73
CA GLU A 24 -9.35 9.43 -2.50
C GLU A 24 -9.56 7.93 -2.66
N LYS A 25 -10.17 7.50 -3.78
CA LYS A 25 -10.36 6.08 -4.08
C LYS A 25 -9.03 5.33 -4.15
N ALA A 26 -8.04 5.90 -4.83
CA ALA A 26 -6.75 5.23 -4.98
C ALA A 26 -5.96 5.16 -3.67
N ILE A 27 -6.00 6.22 -2.87
CA ILE A 27 -5.43 6.23 -1.51
C ILE A 27 -6.11 5.18 -0.64
N ASN A 28 -7.44 5.15 -0.64
CA ASN A 28 -8.21 4.17 0.13
C ASN A 28 -7.85 2.74 -0.28
N ASN A 29 -7.76 2.45 -1.58
CA ASN A 29 -7.38 1.12 -2.07
C ASN A 29 -5.99 0.69 -1.57
N LEU A 30 -5.02 1.61 -1.54
CA LEU A 30 -3.68 1.33 -1.02
C LEU A 30 -3.70 1.08 0.49
N ILE A 31 -4.44 1.88 1.25
CA ILE A 31 -4.58 1.66 2.70
C ILE A 31 -5.27 0.31 2.97
N VAL A 32 -6.35 0.00 2.24
CA VAL A 32 -7.05 -1.29 2.35
C VAL A 32 -6.10 -2.45 2.06
N LEU A 33 -5.33 -2.40 0.98
CA LEU A 33 -4.33 -3.41 0.63
C LEU A 33 -3.34 -3.67 1.78
N LEU A 34 -2.84 -2.63 2.44
CA LEU A 34 -1.89 -2.76 3.55
C LEU A 34 -2.53 -3.44 4.76
N HIS A 35 -3.73 -3.02 5.14
CA HIS A 35 -4.47 -3.60 6.26
C HIS A 35 -4.86 -5.06 5.99
N GLU A 36 -5.38 -5.36 4.80
CA GLU A 36 -5.71 -6.74 4.39
C GLU A 36 -4.46 -7.63 4.34
N THR A 37 -3.34 -7.13 3.79
CA THR A 37 -2.07 -7.89 3.78
C THR A 37 -1.60 -8.21 5.20
N ARG A 38 -1.70 -7.24 6.11
CA ARG A 38 -1.37 -7.44 7.52
C ARG A 38 -2.28 -8.50 8.15
N ASP A 39 -3.58 -8.45 7.90
CA ASP A 39 -4.54 -9.39 8.46
C ASP A 39 -4.35 -10.81 7.89
N VAL A 40 -3.98 -10.94 6.62
CA VAL A 40 -3.63 -12.24 6.02
C VAL A 40 -2.36 -12.84 6.64
N PHE A 41 -1.38 -12.03 7.06
CA PHE A 41 -0.24 -12.56 7.83
C PHE A 41 -0.65 -12.96 9.26
N LEU A 42 -1.56 -12.22 9.89
CA LEU A 42 -2.01 -12.50 11.26
C LEU A 42 -2.90 -13.75 11.37
N HIS A 43 -3.82 -13.91 10.43
CA HIS A 43 -4.88 -14.92 10.50
C HIS A 43 -4.86 -15.93 9.36
N GLY A 44 -4.10 -15.69 8.30
CA GLY A 44 -4.25 -16.36 7.01
C GLY A 44 -3.12 -17.30 6.60
N THR A 45 -3.07 -17.52 5.27
CA THR A 45 -2.28 -18.53 4.54
C THR A 45 -1.00 -17.98 3.89
N ARG A 46 -0.76 -16.67 3.98
CA ARG A 46 0.46 -16.07 3.42
C ARG A 46 1.64 -16.34 4.33
N GLY A 47 2.83 -16.54 3.79
CA GLY A 47 4.00 -16.95 4.55
C GLY A 47 4.09 -18.47 4.69
N CYS A 48 5.31 -18.98 4.66
CA CYS A 48 5.57 -20.42 4.62
C CYS A 48 5.37 -21.17 5.94
N CYS A 49 5.47 -20.45 7.06
CA CYS A 49 5.41 -21.01 8.39
C CYS A 49 4.97 -19.95 9.41
N PHE A 50 4.85 -20.33 10.68
CA PHE A 50 4.47 -19.43 11.75
C PHE A 50 5.47 -18.29 11.95
N GLU A 51 6.77 -18.59 11.91
CA GLU A 51 7.86 -17.63 12.07
C GLU A 51 7.83 -16.60 10.94
N CYS A 52 7.75 -17.05 9.69
CA CYS A 52 7.65 -16.17 8.54
C CYS A 52 6.43 -15.25 8.65
N ARG A 53 5.26 -15.79 9.01
CA ARG A 53 4.03 -15.00 9.20
C ARG A 53 4.20 -13.95 10.30
N SER A 54 4.72 -14.35 11.44
CA SER A 54 4.89 -13.48 12.60
C SER A 54 5.88 -12.35 12.32
N ILE A 55 7.00 -12.67 11.66
CA ILE A 55 8.04 -11.69 11.30
C ILE A 55 7.50 -10.70 10.26
N MET A 56 6.83 -11.19 9.21
CA MET A 56 6.27 -10.32 8.17
C MET A 56 5.11 -9.46 8.71
N TYR A 57 4.23 -10.02 9.54
CA TYR A 57 3.18 -9.28 10.23
C TYR A 57 3.77 -8.15 11.09
N GLY A 58 4.78 -8.47 11.91
CA GLY A 58 5.46 -7.50 12.77
C GLY A 58 6.12 -6.39 11.96
N ALA A 59 6.90 -6.75 10.94
CA ALA A 59 7.57 -5.80 10.07
C ALA A 59 6.59 -4.88 9.35
N LEU A 60 5.50 -5.42 8.79
CA LEU A 60 4.49 -4.61 8.11
C LEU A 60 3.79 -3.67 9.09
N THR A 61 3.44 -4.16 10.28
CA THR A 61 2.82 -3.37 11.34
C THR A 61 3.72 -2.20 11.76
N MET A 62 5.02 -2.45 11.94
CA MET A 62 6.00 -1.39 12.29
C MET A 62 6.12 -0.34 11.19
N GLN A 63 6.23 -0.75 9.92
CA GLN A 63 6.32 0.17 8.79
C GLN A 63 5.05 1.01 8.59
N MET A 64 3.87 0.39 8.79
CA MET A 64 2.59 1.11 8.78
C MET A 64 2.49 2.10 9.93
N GLN A 65 2.93 1.72 11.13
CA GLN A 65 2.92 2.60 12.30
C GLN A 65 3.85 3.80 12.09
N SER A 66 5.09 3.60 11.65
CA SER A 66 6.04 4.69 11.39
C SER A 66 5.59 5.62 10.25
N SER A 67 4.69 5.13 9.39
CA SER A 67 4.12 5.87 8.27
C SER A 67 2.78 6.55 8.57
N ASN A 68 2.27 6.44 9.81
CA ASN A 68 0.93 6.90 10.23
C ASN A 68 -0.22 6.27 9.40
N LEU A 69 -0.09 4.99 9.04
CA LEU A 69 -1.09 4.24 8.25
C LEU A 69 -1.81 3.17 9.08
N LEU A 70 -1.34 2.88 10.29
CA LEU A 70 -1.90 1.84 11.16
C LEU A 70 -3.06 2.38 12.03
N LEU A 71 -2.76 3.24 13.00
CA LEU A 71 -3.74 3.82 13.93
C LEU A 71 -3.41 5.29 14.27
N PRO A 72 -4.41 6.21 14.21
CA PRO A 72 -5.72 6.00 13.58
C PRO A 72 -5.54 5.71 12.09
N LYS A 73 -6.42 4.87 11.54
CA LYS A 73 -6.45 4.61 10.10
C LYS A 73 -6.77 5.94 9.40
N PRO A 74 -6.03 6.36 8.37
CA PRO A 74 -6.39 7.56 7.63
C PRO A 74 -7.78 7.41 7.02
N GLU A 75 -8.57 8.48 7.03
CA GLU A 75 -9.94 8.52 6.52
C GLU A 75 -10.12 9.63 5.49
N THR A 76 -11.16 9.51 4.66
CA THR A 76 -11.53 10.53 3.66
C THR A 76 -11.80 11.87 4.36
N PRO A 77 -11.38 13.01 3.78
CA PRO A 77 -10.83 13.18 2.43
C PRO A 77 -9.30 12.98 2.34
N PHE A 78 -8.67 12.28 3.29
CA PHE A 78 -7.22 12.09 3.38
C PHE A 78 -6.46 13.42 3.26
N PRO A 79 -6.71 14.37 4.18
CA PRO A 79 -6.09 15.69 4.10
C PRO A 79 -4.56 15.54 4.12
N ASN A 80 -3.89 16.31 3.25
CA ASN A 80 -2.42 16.31 3.11
C ASN A 80 -1.79 14.99 2.66
N LEU A 81 -2.59 14.00 2.23
CA LEU A 81 -2.07 12.75 1.69
C LEU A 81 -2.06 12.80 0.16
N ASN A 82 -0.86 12.79 -0.41
CA ASN A 82 -0.63 12.65 -1.84
C ASN A 82 -0.45 11.17 -2.18
N TYR A 83 -1.15 10.70 -3.22
CA TYR A 83 -1.07 9.31 -3.68
C TYR A 83 0.36 8.91 -4.06
N ASN A 84 1.07 9.70 -4.87
CA ASN A 84 2.41 9.37 -5.32
C ASN A 84 3.38 9.30 -4.12
N SER A 85 3.30 10.25 -3.20
CA SER A 85 4.13 10.24 -1.99
C SER A 85 3.82 9.04 -1.10
N LEU A 86 2.55 8.61 -1.03
CA LEU A 86 2.15 7.41 -0.31
C LEU A 86 2.71 6.14 -0.97
N VAL A 87 2.59 6.00 -2.30
CA VAL A 87 3.15 4.87 -3.04
C VAL A 87 4.65 4.77 -2.83
N GLN A 88 5.38 5.88 -3.00
CA GLN A 88 6.84 5.91 -2.80
C GLN A 88 7.23 5.53 -1.36
N ARG A 89 6.46 5.98 -0.36
CA ARG A 89 6.66 5.58 1.04
C ARG A 89 6.46 4.08 1.24
N VAL A 90 5.41 3.50 0.67
CA VAL A 90 5.10 2.06 0.78
C VAL A 90 6.15 1.21 0.06
N LEU A 91 6.59 1.62 -1.14
CA LEU A 91 7.65 0.93 -1.87
C LEU A 91 9.00 0.99 -1.14
N ALA A 92 9.22 2.00 -0.30
CA ALA A 92 10.41 2.15 0.54
C ALA A 92 10.35 1.33 1.85
N PHE A 93 9.27 0.60 2.14
CA PHE A 93 9.18 -0.22 3.33
C PHE A 93 10.30 -1.25 3.39
N THR A 94 11.02 -1.27 4.51
CA THR A 94 12.14 -2.18 4.70
C THR A 94 11.63 -3.60 4.97
N SER A 95 12.01 -4.54 4.09
CA SER A 95 11.71 -5.96 4.30
C SER A 95 12.60 -6.54 5.42
N PRO A 96 12.06 -7.38 6.31
CA PRO A 96 12.87 -8.03 7.33
C PRO A 96 13.83 -9.06 6.73
N GLY A 97 14.99 -9.25 7.38
CA GLY A 97 15.93 -10.32 7.07
C GLY A 97 16.15 -11.18 8.32
N TRP A 98 16.04 -12.50 8.18
CA TRP A 98 16.29 -13.44 9.26
C TRP A 98 16.85 -14.76 8.73
N TYR A 99 17.37 -15.57 9.64
CA TYR A 99 17.97 -16.87 9.34
C TYR A 99 17.09 -17.98 9.91
N ASP A 100 16.97 -19.07 9.17
CA ASP A 100 16.26 -20.25 9.65
C ASP A 100 17.16 -21.01 10.65
N SER A 101 16.58 -21.45 11.77
CA SER A 101 17.29 -22.32 12.71
C SER A 101 17.46 -23.71 12.11
N SER A 102 18.59 -24.36 12.36
CA SER A 102 18.90 -25.72 11.87
C SER A 102 18.10 -26.84 12.59
N SER A 103 17.01 -26.52 13.27
CA SER A 103 16.14 -27.50 13.93
C SER A 103 14.93 -27.81 13.06
N ASN A 104 14.22 -28.90 13.35
CA ASN A 104 13.11 -29.47 12.57
C ASN A 104 11.91 -28.53 12.28
N TYR A 105 12.00 -27.24 12.61
CA TYR A 105 11.06 -26.17 12.29
C TYR A 105 11.49 -25.32 11.09
N SER A 106 12.56 -25.69 10.37
CA SER A 106 12.89 -24.97 9.14
C SER A 106 11.78 -25.18 8.11
N CYS A 107 11.25 -24.09 7.58
CA CYS A 107 10.10 -24.10 6.69
C CYS A 107 10.32 -24.89 5.39
N TYR A 108 11.58 -25.19 4.98
CA TYR A 108 11.87 -25.99 3.76
C TYR A 108 13.21 -26.76 3.73
N SER A 109 13.97 -26.92 4.82
CA SER A 109 15.29 -27.59 4.75
C SER A 109 15.41 -28.81 5.66
N THR A 110 15.73 -29.94 5.03
CA THR A 110 16.22 -31.18 5.63
C THR A 110 17.74 -31.15 5.90
N TYR A 111 18.42 -30.03 5.63
CA TYR A 111 19.86 -29.87 5.82
C TYR A 111 20.24 -28.75 6.79
N ARG A 112 21.20 -29.11 7.65
CA ARG A 112 21.63 -28.43 8.87
C ARG A 112 22.56 -27.25 8.57
N SER A 113 22.01 -26.12 8.14
CA SER A 113 22.77 -24.88 7.96
C SER A 113 21.89 -23.64 8.14
N SER A 114 22.45 -22.63 8.80
CA SER A 114 21.84 -21.32 9.04
C SER A 114 21.84 -20.49 7.76
N TYR A 115 20.88 -20.76 6.87
CA TYR A 115 20.69 -19.97 5.65
C TYR A 115 19.71 -18.82 5.90
N MET A 116 19.96 -17.70 5.22
CA MET A 116 19.02 -16.60 5.15
C MET A 116 17.69 -17.12 4.60
N HIS A 117 16.59 -16.79 5.26
CA HIS A 117 15.26 -17.19 4.85
C HIS A 117 14.86 -16.49 3.55
N ARG A 118 14.37 -17.25 2.54
CA ARG A 118 14.14 -16.75 1.17
C ARG A 118 12.82 -17.24 0.53
N CYS A 119 11.72 -17.36 1.28
CA CYS A 119 10.44 -17.67 0.64
C CYS A 119 9.88 -16.48 -0.16
N SER A 120 8.88 -16.72 -1.02
CA SER A 120 8.24 -15.68 -1.84
C SER A 120 7.57 -14.57 -1.02
N ASP A 121 7.21 -14.85 0.23
CA ASP A 121 6.60 -13.89 1.15
C ASP A 121 7.60 -13.24 2.10
N ALA A 122 8.90 -13.56 1.99
CA ALA A 122 9.94 -13.02 2.88
C ALA A 122 10.37 -11.58 2.52
N SER A 123 9.66 -10.91 1.63
CA SER A 123 9.92 -9.52 1.25
C SER A 123 8.65 -8.81 0.80
N PHE A 124 8.64 -7.47 0.90
CA PHE A 124 7.51 -6.64 0.49
C PHE A 124 7.42 -6.41 -1.01
N ALA A 125 8.53 -6.50 -1.74
CA ALA A 125 8.55 -6.26 -3.19
C ALA A 125 7.50 -7.09 -3.97
N PRO A 126 7.38 -8.43 -3.80
CA PRO A 126 6.33 -9.22 -4.47
C PRO A 126 4.92 -8.97 -3.91
N ILE A 127 4.81 -8.44 -2.70
CA ILE A 127 3.54 -8.14 -2.04
C ILE A 127 2.93 -6.85 -2.62
N PHE A 128 3.77 -5.85 -2.88
CA PHE A 128 3.37 -4.55 -3.40
C PHE A 128 3.63 -4.40 -4.91
N GLY A 129 4.07 -5.45 -5.60
CA GLY A 129 4.68 -5.43 -6.94
C GLY A 129 3.81 -4.94 -8.11
N ILE A 130 2.66 -4.31 -7.84
CA ILE A 130 1.78 -3.68 -8.84
C ILE A 130 1.23 -2.34 -8.29
N LEU A 131 1.98 -1.62 -7.45
CA LEU A 131 1.65 -0.23 -7.18
C LEU A 131 2.10 0.63 -8.36
N LYS A 132 1.14 1.32 -8.99
CA LYS A 132 1.45 2.30 -10.03
C LYS A 132 1.94 3.59 -9.37
N ASP A 133 3.05 4.13 -9.83
CA ASP A 133 3.62 5.39 -9.32
C ASP A 133 2.82 6.64 -9.72
N SER A 134 1.81 6.48 -10.59
CA SER A 134 0.95 7.56 -11.06
C SER A 134 -0.51 7.10 -11.22
N LEU A 135 -1.45 7.98 -10.86
CA LEU A 135 -2.87 7.81 -11.16
C LEU A 135 -3.17 8.16 -12.62
N GLU A 136 -3.53 7.16 -13.41
CA GLU A 136 -4.06 7.37 -14.75
C GLU A 136 -5.42 8.09 -14.69
N GLY A 137 -5.69 8.95 -15.67
CA GLY A 137 -7.00 9.59 -15.82
C GLY A 137 -7.24 10.83 -14.97
N LEU A 138 -6.17 11.46 -14.46
CA LEU A 138 -6.21 12.82 -13.89
C LEU A 138 -5.87 13.93 -14.90
N GLU A 139 -5.62 13.57 -16.17
CA GLU A 139 -5.33 14.53 -17.23
C GLU A 139 -6.51 15.49 -17.47
N LEU A 140 -6.25 16.80 -17.39
CA LEU A 140 -7.27 17.85 -17.53
C LEU A 140 -8.04 17.74 -18.86
N ASN A 141 -7.38 17.31 -19.93
CA ASN A 141 -7.99 17.14 -21.24
C ASN A 141 -9.15 16.15 -21.24
N ARG A 142 -9.15 15.14 -20.36
CA ARG A 142 -10.25 14.17 -20.23
C ARG A 142 -11.52 14.78 -19.64
N PHE A 143 -11.43 15.98 -19.06
CA PHE A 143 -12.54 16.67 -18.42
C PHE A 143 -13.03 17.89 -19.21
N THR A 144 -12.28 18.32 -20.22
CA THR A 144 -12.61 19.49 -21.06
C THR A 144 -13.18 19.12 -22.42
N SER A 145 -13.15 17.84 -22.82
CA SER A 145 -13.61 17.37 -24.15
C SER A 145 -15.12 17.10 -24.26
N SER A 146 -15.97 17.85 -23.55
CA SER A 146 -17.45 17.76 -23.66
C SER A 146 -18.09 19.08 -24.05
#